data_AF-A0A815T165-F1
#
_entry.id   AF-A0A815T165-F1
#
_cell.length_a   1.000
_cell.length_b   1.000
_cell.length_c   1.000
_cell.angle_alpha   90.00
_cell.angle_beta   90.00
_cell.angle_gamma   90.00
#
_symmetry.space_group_name_H-M   'P 1'
#
loop_
_entity.id
_entity.type
_entity.pdbx_description
1 polymer ?
#
loop_
_entity_poly.entity_id
_entity_poly.type
_entity_poly.pdbx_seq_one_letter_code
_entity_poly.pdbx_strand_id
1 'polypeptide(L)' 'MYEVILHGIQLSGDRPQFSYRQSSDQPFKSYTYKQVFEIIKEIGSGMINSGLKPSNETFFGIYASASVNYAL' A
#
# COMPACT_ATOMS: atom_id res chain seq x y z
N MET A 1 -6.07 6.29 10.69
CA MET A 1 -5.52 5.35 9.69
C MET A 1 -3.99 5.38 9.66
N TYR A 2 -3.37 6.53 9.41
CA TYR A 2 -1.90 6.67 9.39
C TYR A 2 -1.19 6.09 10.63
N GLU A 3 -1.65 6.44 11.84
CA GLU A 3 -1.07 5.94 13.10
C GLU A 3 -1.18 4.42 13.26
N VAL A 4 -2.27 3.82 12.75
CA VAL A 4 -2.46 2.36 12.78
C VAL A 4 -1.42 1.66 11.90
N ILE A 5 -1.09 2.24 10.75
CA ILE A 5 -0.06 1.72 9.86
C ILE A 5 1.31 1.83 10.54
N LEU A 6 1.64 2.97 11.14
CA LEU A 6 2.90 3.15 11.88
C LEU A 6 3.05 2.16 13.02
N HIS A 7 1.97 1.94 13.78
CA HIS A 7 1.98 0.94 14.86
C HIS A 7 2.15 -0.49 14.31
N GLY A 8 1.52 -0.81 13.18
CA GLY A 8 1.69 -2.09 12.49
C GLY A 8 3.14 -2.36 12.07
N ILE A 9 3.85 -1.35 11.57
CA ILE A 9 5.29 -1.45 11.21
C ILE A 9 6.12 -1.80 12.45
N GLN A 10 5.88 -1.13 13.58
CA GLN A 10 6.61 -1.37 14.83
C GLN A 10 6.43 -2.80 15.35
N LEU A 11 5.21 -3.33 15.27
CA LEU A 11 4.90 -4.67 15.76
C LEU A 11 5.33 -5.80 14.82
N SER A 12 5.28 -5.57 13.50
CA SER A 12 5.46 -6.63 12.51
C SER A 12 6.93 -6.97 12.20
N GLY A 13 7.86 -6.02 12.38
CA GLY A 13 9.24 -6.17 11.92
C GLY A 13 9.30 -6.56 10.42
N ASP A 14 10.15 -7.53 10.08
CA ASP A 14 10.33 -8.02 8.70
C ASP A 14 9.43 -9.21 8.34
N ARG A 15 8.34 -9.44 9.09
CA ARG A 15 7.41 -10.54 8.79
C ARG A 15 6.61 -10.24 7.52
N PRO A 16 6.39 -11.25 6.65
CA PRO A 16 5.51 -11.11 5.50
C PRO A 16 4.08 -10.91 5.97
N GLN A 17 3.44 -9.84 5.50
CA GLN A 17 2.06 -9.50 5.83
C GLN A 17 1.12 -9.77 4.66
N PHE A 18 1.56 -9.45 3.45
CA PHE A 18 0.67 -9.41 2.29
C PHE A 18 1.25 -10.22 1.15
N SER A 19 0.64 -11.37 0.86
CA SER A 19 1.18 -12.34 -0.09
C SER A 19 0.30 -12.50 -1.32
N TYR A 20 0.93 -12.63 -2.49
CA TYR A 20 0.23 -12.77 -3.76
C TYR A 20 1.04 -13.53 -4.79
N ARG A 21 0.35 -14.01 -5.81
CA ARG A 21 0.95 -14.60 -7.01
C ARG A 21 0.22 -14.05 -8.23
N GLN A 22 0.96 -13.87 -9.32
CA GLN A 22 0.39 -13.34 -10.56
C GLN A 22 -0.33 -14.43 -11.38
N SER A 23 0.13 -15.67 -11.28
CA SER A 23 -0.50 -16.84 -11.90
C SER A 23 -0.39 -18.05 -10.96
N SER A 24 -1.15 -19.11 -11.24
CA SER A 24 -1.15 -20.35 -10.44
C SER A 24 0.24 -20.96 -10.30
N ASP A 25 1.06 -20.81 -11.33
CA ASP A 25 2.33 -21.52 -11.52
C ASP A 25 3.51 -20.77 -10.89
N GLN A 26 3.29 -19.53 -10.43
CA GLN A 26 4.30 -18.70 -9.81
C GLN A 26 4.26 -18.81 -8.28
N PRO A 27 5.42 -18.76 -7.60
CA PRO A 27 5.47 -18.76 -6.15
C PRO A 27 4.84 -17.48 -5.59
N PHE A 28 4.29 -17.57 -4.38
CA PHE A 28 3.80 -16.40 -3.67
C PHE A 28 4.98 -15.46 -3.36
N LYS A 29 4.78 -14.18 -3.67
CA LYS A 29 5.61 -13.08 -3.23
C LYS A 29 4.91 -12.39 -2.08
N SER A 30 5.68 -11.93 -1.10
CA SER A 30 5.13 -11.27 0.07
C SER A 30 5.74 -9.88 0.26
N TYR A 31 4.91 -8.96 0.69
CA TYR A 31 5.33 -7.66 1.20
C TYR A 31 5.32 -7.67 2.73
N THR A 32 6.33 -7.04 3.33
CA THR A 32 6.33 -6.70 4.75
C THR A 32 5.53 -5.43 4.98
N TYR A 33 5.07 -5.19 6.22
CA TYR A 33 4.41 -3.93 6.60
C TYR A 33 5.25 -2.70 6.23
N LYS A 34 6.58 -2.78 6.38
CA LYS A 34 7.50 -1.71 6.02
C LYS A 34 7.48 -1.44 4.51
N GLN A 35 7.51 -2.48 3.68
CA GLN A 35 7.45 -2.31 2.23
C GLN A 35 6.12 -1.71 1.78
N VAL A 36 5.01 -2.18 2.35
CA VAL A 36 3.68 -1.61 2.10
C VAL A 36 3.65 -0.11 2.44
N PHE A 37 4.20 0.27 3.60
CA PHE A 37 4.26 1.66 4.02
C PHE A 37 5.09 2.55 3.08
N GLU A 38 6.27 2.09 2.66
CA GLU A 38 7.09 2.85 1.71
C GLU A 38 6.36 3.04 0.37
N ILE A 39 5.66 2.02 -0.14
CA ILE A 39 4.87 2.13 -1.37
C ILE A 39 3.77 3.18 -1.23
N ILE A 40 2.98 3.12 -0.15
CA ILE A 40 1.88 4.07 0.10
C ILE A 40 2.42 5.50 0.24
N LYS A 41 3.57 5.66 0.91
CA LYS A 41 4.21 6.96 1.10
C LYS A 41 4.68 7.56 -0.23
N GLU A 42 5.28 6.77 -1.11
CA GLU A 42 5.69 7.21 -2.45
C GLU A 42 4.48 7.55 -3.34
N ILE A 43 3.40 6.77 -3.27
CA ILE A 43 2.16 7.08 -3.99
C ILE A 43 1.59 8.42 -3.50
N GLY A 44 1.48 8.61 -2.18
CA GLY A 44 0.96 9.83 -1.58
C GLY A 44 1.84 11.06 -1.86
N SER A 45 3.16 10.92 -1.82
CA SER A 45 4.09 12.01 -2.17
C SER A 45 3.95 12.40 -3.65
N GLY A 46 3.83 11.42 -4.55
CA GLY A 46 3.59 11.63 -5.97
C GLY A 46 2.26 12.36 -6.25
N MET A 47 1.21 12.03 -5.50
CA MET A 47 -0.08 12.72 -5.59
C MET A 47 0.04 14.19 -5.19
N ILE A 48 0.65 14.48 -4.05
CA ILE A 48 0.86 15.86 -3.59
C ILE A 48 1.72 16.64 -4.59
N ASN A 49 2.79 16.03 -5.10
CA ASN A 49 3.66 16.63 -6.09
C ASN A 49 2.94 16.92 -7.42
N SER A 50 1.89 16.16 -7.73
CA SER A 50 1.02 16.38 -8.90
C SER A 50 -0.04 17.47 -8.68
N GLY A 51 -0.02 18.15 -7.53
CA GLY A 51 -0.90 19.27 -7.19
C GLY A 51 -2.20 18.87 -6.46
N LEU A 52 -2.35 17.60 -6.08
CA LEU A 52 -3.48 17.16 -5.26
C LEU A 52 -3.33 17.66 -3.83
N LYS A 53 -4.41 18.16 -3.25
CA LYS A 53 -4.41 18.68 -1.88
C LYS A 53 -4.63 17.53 -0.89
N PRO A 54 -3.84 17.43 0.19
CA PRO A 54 -4.14 16.52 1.28
C PRO A 54 -5.34 17.08 2.06
N SER A 55 -6.56 16.77 1.60
CA SER A 55 -7.83 17.24 2.18
C SER A 55 -8.92 16.19 2.03
N ASN A 56 -9.88 16.19 2.94
CA ASN A 56 -11.09 15.36 2.87
C ASN A 56 -12.03 15.75 1.71
N GLU A 57 -11.75 16.86 1.03
CA GLU A 57 -12.47 17.31 -0.17
C GLU A 57 -11.89 16.71 -1.47
N THR A 58 -10.74 16.04 -1.39
CA THR A 58 -10.10 15.39 -2.53
C THR A 58 -10.53 13.93 -2.61
N PHE A 59 -11.14 13.53 -3.72
CA PHE A 59 -11.68 12.19 -3.93
C PHE A 59 -10.93 11.46 -5.05
N PHE A 60 -10.74 10.15 -4.87
CA PHE A 60 -10.08 9.27 -5.83
C PHE A 60 -11.00 8.12 -6.22
N GLY A 61 -11.27 7.98 -7.52
CA GLY A 61 -11.91 6.79 -8.06
C GLY A 61 -10.85 5.77 -8.48
N ILE A 62 -10.93 4.55 -7.93
CA ILE A 62 -10.03 3.45 -8.32
C ILE A 62 -10.86 2.42 -9.09
N TYR A 63 -10.59 2.29 -10.39
CA TYR A 63 -11.17 1.25 -11.23
C TYR A 63 -10.15 0.14 -11.47
N ALA A 64 -10.25 -0.94 -10.70
CA ALA A 64 -9.39 -2.11 -10.82
C ALA A 64 -10.08 -3.36 -10.25
N SER A 65 -9.50 -4.53 -10.53
CA SER A 65 -9.89 -5.79 -9.89
C SER A 65 -9.24 -5.94 -8.52
N ALA A 66 -9.83 -6.78 -7.67
CA ALA A 66 -9.26 -7.14 -6.37
C ALA A 66 -7.88 -7.80 -6.57
N SER A 67 -6.84 -7.01 -6.35
CA SER A 67 -5.44 -7.38 -6.58
C SER A 67 -4.57 -6.73 -5.52
N VAL A 68 -3.30 -7.10 -5.47
CA VAL A 68 -2.38 -6.47 -4.51
C VAL A 68 -2.21 -4.99 -4.75
N ASN A 69 -2.12 -4.59 -6.02
CA ASN A 69 -2.01 -3.17 -6.38
C ASN A 69 -3.28 -2.37 -6.02
N TYR A 70 -4.42 -3.03 -5.82
CA TYR A 70 -5.64 -2.37 -5.36
C TYR A 70 -5.63 -2.14 -3.83
N ALA A 71 -4.95 -3.01 -3.09
CA ALA A 71 -4.86 -2.92 -1.63
C ALA A 71 -3.71 -2.02 -1.16
N LEU A 72 -2.69 -1.82 -2.01
CA LEU A 72 -1.59 -0.85 -1.83
C LEU A 72 -2.06 0.54 -2.22
#